data_AF-A0A1D8S474-F1
#
_entry.id   AF-A0A1D8S474-F1
#
_cell.length_a   1.000
_cell.length_b   1.000
_cell.length_c   1.000
_cell.angle_alpha   90.00
_cell.angle_beta   90.00
_cell.angle_gamma   90.00
#
_symmetry.space_group_name_H-M   'P 1'
#
loop_
_entity.id
_entity.type
_entity.pdbx_description
1 polymer ?
#
loop_
_entity_poly.entity_id
_entity_poly.type
_entity_poly.pdbx_seq_one_letter_code
_entity_poly.pdbx_strand_id
1 'polypeptide(L)'
;MSQDNRSDTFERLPETADTRVVEGRPTREEVCDYWADRFGVPKATFDGYSFWEKGAGRIWVLNHDLSGPVQIEALGLPILRTRQEFWKPTTDATLRFGSHATANVLELDRDAATRFLAGEDLEREWDGDWGYLIVTHQIAGESEPIGVGRYTYGTLQSMIPKGRRRTF
;
A
#
# COMPACT_ATOMS: atom_id res chain seq x y z
N MET A 1 -16.49 3.68 19.87
CA MET A 1 -16.20 2.89 18.66
C MET A 1 -17.37 1.94 18.46
N SER A 2 -17.82 1.73 17.21
CA SER A 2 -18.86 0.74 16.93
C SER A 2 -18.34 -0.68 17.20
N GLN A 3 -19.26 -1.62 17.48
CA GLN A 3 -18.95 -3.06 17.54
C GLN A 3 -18.94 -3.69 16.14
N ASP A 4 -19.43 -2.99 15.12
CA ASP A 4 -19.52 -3.47 13.74
C ASP A 4 -18.72 -2.60 12.77
N ASN A 5 -18.26 -3.19 11.67
CA ASN A 5 -17.51 -2.47 10.64
C ASN A 5 -18.45 -1.65 9.73
N ARG A 6 -18.45 -0.32 9.88
CA ARG A 6 -19.32 0.60 9.13
C ARG A 6 -18.68 1.11 7.85
N SER A 7 -19.44 1.12 6.75
CA SER A 7 -18.99 1.63 5.44
C SER A 7 -19.33 3.10 5.18
N ASP A 8 -20.02 3.78 6.10
CA ASP A 8 -20.46 5.17 5.97
C ASP A 8 -19.62 6.15 6.79
N THR A 9 -18.74 5.65 7.66
CA THR A 9 -18.01 6.44 8.65
C THR A 9 -16.59 5.93 8.80
N PHE A 10 -15.62 6.85 8.86
CA PHE A 10 -14.24 6.51 9.20
C PHE A 10 -14.09 6.31 10.72
N GLU A 11 -13.54 5.17 11.11
CA GLU A 11 -13.13 4.90 12.48
C GLU A 11 -11.62 4.68 12.56
N ARG A 12 -11.02 5.18 13.64
CA ARG A 12 -9.61 5.02 13.95
C ARG A 12 -9.32 3.53 14.12
N LEU A 13 -8.23 3.04 13.53
CA LEU A 13 -7.76 1.70 13.79
C LEU A 13 -7.35 1.58 15.27
N PRO A 14 -7.63 0.44 15.91
CA PRO A 14 -7.04 0.14 17.23
C PRO A 14 -5.51 0.19 17.13
N GLU A 15 -4.85 0.62 18.21
CA GLU A 15 -3.38 0.72 18.21
C GLU A 15 -2.75 -0.69 18.17
N THR A 16 -3.28 -1.60 19.00
CA THR A 16 -2.85 -3.01 19.11
C THR A 16 -4.05 -3.96 19.13
N ALA A 17 -3.80 -5.27 19.04
CA ALA A 17 -4.85 -6.29 19.06
C ALA A 17 -5.69 -6.26 20.35
N ASP A 18 -5.09 -5.92 21.49
CA ASP A 18 -5.79 -5.82 22.79
C ASP A 18 -6.85 -4.72 22.81
N THR A 19 -6.70 -3.71 21.96
CA THR A 19 -7.66 -2.59 21.83
C THR A 19 -8.66 -2.79 20.70
N ARG A 20 -8.61 -3.94 20.00
CA ARG A 20 -9.50 -4.25 18.89
C ARG A 20 -10.91 -4.56 19.39
N VAL A 21 -11.88 -3.77 18.93
CA VAL A 21 -13.31 -3.98 19.21
C VAL A 21 -13.99 -4.74 18.06
N VAL A 22 -13.60 -4.46 16.81
CA VAL A 22 -14.17 -5.10 15.61
C VAL A 22 -13.28 -6.26 15.19
N GLU A 23 -13.80 -7.48 15.24
CA GLU A 23 -13.07 -8.68 14.85
C GLU A 23 -12.55 -8.58 13.40
N GLY A 24 -11.29 -8.98 13.19
CA GLY A 24 -10.64 -8.95 11.88
C GLY A 24 -10.25 -7.55 11.36
N ARG A 25 -10.61 -6.46 12.05
CA ARG A 25 -10.13 -5.12 11.71
C ARG A 25 -8.62 -5.01 11.98
N PRO A 26 -7.81 -4.57 11.00
CA PRO A 26 -6.39 -4.33 11.21
C PRO A 26 -6.10 -3.35 12.35
N THR A 27 -5.00 -3.53 13.05
CA THR A 27 -4.47 -2.56 14.02
C THR A 27 -3.47 -1.62 13.33
N ARG A 28 -3.13 -0.50 13.99
CA ARG A 28 -2.01 0.35 13.57
C ARG A 28 -0.72 -0.47 13.48
N GLU A 29 -0.44 -1.25 14.52
CA GLU A 29 0.77 -2.06 14.61
C GLU A 29 0.87 -3.02 13.43
N GLU A 30 -0.16 -3.82 13.14
CA GLU A 30 -0.17 -4.76 12.01
C GLU A 30 0.04 -4.07 10.66
N VAL A 31 -0.50 -2.85 10.49
CA VAL A 31 -0.28 -2.04 9.27
C VAL A 31 1.18 -1.59 9.16
N CYS A 32 1.80 -1.13 10.25
CA CYS A 32 3.20 -0.72 10.25
C CYS A 32 4.14 -1.92 10.05
N ASP A 33 3.83 -3.04 10.70
CA ASP A 33 4.55 -4.31 10.60
C ASP A 33 4.53 -4.82 9.17
N TYR A 34 3.38 -4.78 8.50
CA TYR A 34 3.30 -5.14 7.08
C TYR A 34 4.29 -4.37 6.21
N TRP A 35 4.39 -3.05 6.38
CA TRP A 35 5.32 -2.22 5.58
C TRP A 35 6.79 -2.48 5.94
N ALA A 36 7.08 -2.68 7.23
CA ALA A 36 8.42 -3.00 7.70
C ALA A 36 8.87 -4.38 7.21
N ASP A 37 8.04 -5.41 7.39
CA ASP A 37 8.39 -6.79 7.08
C ASP A 37 8.41 -7.04 5.57
N ARG A 38 7.41 -6.54 4.84
CA ARG A 38 7.33 -6.77 3.39
C ARG A 38 8.31 -5.89 2.62
N PHE A 39 8.46 -4.62 2.97
CA PHE A 39 9.19 -3.66 2.14
C PHE A 39 10.43 -3.07 2.81
N GLY A 40 10.70 -3.40 4.08
CA GLY A 40 11.80 -2.80 4.84
C GLY A 40 11.56 -1.33 5.20
N VAL A 41 10.34 -0.81 5.04
CA VAL A 41 10.03 0.59 5.36
C VAL A 41 10.05 0.76 6.89
N PRO A 42 10.92 1.62 7.45
CA PRO A 42 11.00 1.79 8.90
C PRO A 42 9.66 2.22 9.49
N LYS A 43 9.23 1.61 10.61
CA LYS A 43 7.97 1.95 11.29
C LYS A 43 7.88 3.44 11.66
N ALA A 44 9.02 4.05 11.99
CA ALA A 44 9.14 5.48 12.30
C ALA A 44 8.67 6.42 11.18
N THR A 45 8.65 5.93 9.92
CA THR A 45 8.04 6.63 8.77
C THR A 45 6.58 7.02 9.05
N PHE A 46 5.90 6.26 9.91
CA PHE A 46 4.48 6.42 10.21
C PHE A 46 4.19 7.12 11.53
N ASP A 47 5.18 7.58 12.30
CA ASP A 47 4.98 8.14 13.66
C ASP A 47 4.04 9.35 13.67
N GLY A 48 4.10 10.20 12.64
CA GLY A 48 3.22 11.37 12.48
C GLY A 48 1.86 11.07 11.82
N TYR A 49 1.52 9.80 11.61
CA TYR A 49 0.32 9.40 10.88
C TYR A 49 -0.69 8.67 11.76
N SER A 50 -1.97 8.83 11.48
CA SER A 50 -3.07 8.03 12.01
C SER A 50 -3.66 7.12 10.93
N PHE A 51 -4.22 5.98 11.34
CA PHE A 51 -4.79 4.99 10.42
C PHE A 51 -6.28 4.80 10.64
N TRP A 52 -7.03 4.66 9.55
CA TRP A 52 -8.48 4.68 9.58
C TRP A 52 -9.08 3.66 8.62
N GLU A 53 -10.28 3.19 8.93
CA GLU A 53 -11.07 2.34 8.05
C GLU A 53 -12.49 2.91 7.91
N LYS A 54 -13.02 2.93 6.68
CA LYS A 54 -14.44 3.15 6.35
C LYS A 54 -14.98 1.85 5.73
N GLY A 55 -14.96 0.79 6.53
CA GLY A 55 -15.37 -0.55 6.13
C GLY A 55 -14.53 -1.23 5.04
N ALA A 56 -14.91 -2.49 4.79
CA ALA A 56 -14.49 -3.30 3.65
C ALA A 56 -12.96 -3.49 3.47
N GLY A 57 -12.18 -3.37 4.53
CA GLY A 57 -10.74 -3.60 4.52
C GLY A 57 -9.98 -2.60 3.64
N ARG A 58 -10.49 -1.38 3.50
CA ARG A 58 -9.75 -0.28 2.85
C ARG A 58 -9.17 0.60 3.95
N ILE A 59 -7.86 0.50 4.14
CA ILE A 59 -7.14 1.25 5.18
C ILE A 59 -6.65 2.56 4.59
N TRP A 60 -6.77 3.61 5.38
CA TRP A 60 -6.37 4.97 5.04
C TRP A 60 -5.36 5.49 6.06
N VAL A 61 -4.51 6.39 5.61
CA VAL A 61 -3.47 7.02 6.41
C VAL A 61 -3.58 8.53 6.30
N LEU A 62 -3.44 9.23 7.43
CA LEU A 62 -3.59 10.68 7.54
C LEU A 62 -2.45 11.25 8.38
N ASN A 63 -1.75 12.27 7.89
CA ASN A 63 -0.69 12.96 8.64
C ASN A 63 -1.26 13.97 9.65
N HIS A 64 -2.21 13.51 10.45
CA HIS A 64 -2.87 14.31 11.48
C HIS A 64 -3.63 13.36 12.40
N ASP A 65 -3.96 13.82 13.60
CA ASP A 65 -4.86 13.10 14.48
C ASP A 65 -6.23 13.80 14.51
N LEU A 66 -7.29 13.05 14.19
CA LEU A 66 -8.67 13.53 14.25
C LEU A 66 -9.38 12.85 15.41
N SER A 67 -10.22 13.60 16.10
CA SER A 67 -11.08 13.06 17.15
C SER A 67 -12.34 12.42 16.58
N GLY A 68 -12.66 11.21 17.05
CA GLY A 68 -13.95 10.58 16.84
C GLY A 68 -14.19 10.03 15.43
N PRO A 69 -15.38 9.49 15.17
CA PRO A 69 -15.77 9.06 13.85
C PRO A 69 -15.93 10.24 12.88
N VAL A 70 -15.50 10.07 11.63
CA VAL A 70 -15.56 11.13 10.60
C VAL A 70 -16.44 10.69 9.43
N GLN A 71 -17.50 11.44 9.15
CA GLN A 71 -18.45 11.17 8.06
C GLN A 71 -18.09 11.97 6.81
N ILE A 72 -17.05 11.53 6.11
CA ILE A 72 -16.59 12.08 4.83
C ILE A 72 -16.34 10.96 3.82
N GLU A 73 -16.12 11.31 2.55
CA GLU A 73 -15.90 10.33 1.49
C GLU A 73 -14.46 9.84 1.39
N ALA A 74 -13.49 10.67 1.75
CA ALA A 74 -12.07 10.33 1.68
C ALA A 74 -11.31 11.01 2.82
N LEU A 75 -10.39 10.26 3.43
CA LEU A 75 -9.57 10.74 4.53
C LEU A 75 -8.10 10.48 4.25
N GLY A 76 -7.32 11.51 3.93
CA GLY A 76 -5.91 11.35 3.59
C GLY A 76 -5.71 10.44 2.37
N LEU A 77 -4.89 9.39 2.53
CA LEU A 77 -4.46 8.50 1.45
C LEU A 77 -4.89 7.05 1.73
N PRO A 78 -5.47 6.32 0.78
CA PRO A 78 -5.63 4.87 0.91
C PRO A 78 -4.24 4.20 0.95
N ILE A 79 -3.94 3.43 2.00
CA ILE A 79 -2.63 2.79 2.16
C ILE A 79 -2.63 1.31 1.85
N LEU A 80 -3.65 0.58 2.28
CA LEU A 80 -3.76 -0.88 2.10
C LEU A 80 -5.17 -1.32 1.73
N ARG A 81 -5.24 -2.49 1.09
CA ARG A 81 -6.44 -3.31 0.96
C ARG A 81 -6.22 -4.63 1.68
N THR A 82 -7.02 -4.91 2.70
CA THR A 82 -6.83 -6.02 3.65
C THR A 82 -7.92 -7.08 3.60
N ARG A 83 -8.93 -6.91 2.73
CA ARG A 83 -10.02 -7.90 2.55
C ARG A 83 -9.58 -9.15 1.76
N GLN A 84 -8.51 -9.06 0.98
CA GLN A 84 -7.98 -10.20 0.25
C GLN A 84 -7.14 -11.07 1.18
N GLU A 85 -6.93 -12.34 0.80
CA GLU A 85 -6.06 -13.29 1.53
C GLU A 85 -4.70 -12.68 1.88
N PHE A 86 -4.13 -11.92 0.94
CA PHE A 86 -2.91 -11.14 1.16
C PHE A 86 -3.21 -9.64 1.09
N TRP A 87 -2.65 -8.89 2.03
CA TRP A 87 -2.77 -7.44 2.04
C TRP A 87 -2.05 -6.84 0.84
N LYS A 88 -2.75 -5.93 0.16
CA LYS A 88 -2.29 -5.28 -1.06
C LYS A 88 -1.98 -3.81 -0.78
N PRO A 89 -0.77 -3.32 -1.08
CA PRO A 89 -0.47 -1.90 -1.02
C PRO A 89 -1.13 -1.18 -2.18
N THR A 90 -1.51 0.07 -1.94
CA THR A 90 -2.04 0.91 -3.01
C THR A 90 -0.89 1.52 -3.81
N THR A 91 -1.14 1.81 -5.08
CA THR A 91 -0.21 2.57 -5.91
C THR A 91 0.11 3.92 -5.26
N ASP A 92 -0.90 4.62 -4.74
CA ASP A 92 -0.73 5.91 -4.09
C ASP A 92 0.22 5.87 -2.89
N ALA A 93 0.07 4.88 -2.00
CA ALA A 93 0.96 4.74 -0.85
C ALA A 93 2.36 4.33 -1.26
N THR A 94 2.49 3.52 -2.31
CA THR A 94 3.80 3.12 -2.83
C THR A 94 4.54 4.32 -3.42
N LEU A 95 3.85 5.19 -4.15
CA LEU A 95 4.42 6.45 -4.63
C LEU A 95 4.81 7.40 -3.47
N ARG A 96 4.10 7.33 -2.33
CA ARG A 96 4.34 8.22 -1.19
C ARG A 96 5.43 7.73 -0.24
N PHE A 97 5.50 6.44 0.02
CA PHE A 97 6.34 5.85 1.07
C PHE A 97 7.39 4.88 0.51
N GLY A 98 7.30 4.52 -0.77
CA GLY A 98 8.14 3.47 -1.36
C GLY A 98 9.61 3.85 -1.51
N SER A 99 9.97 5.14 -1.48
CA SER A 99 11.38 5.58 -1.47
C SER A 99 12.11 5.21 -0.18
N HIS A 100 11.38 4.84 0.88
CA HIS A 100 11.95 4.32 2.12
C HIS A 100 12.12 2.80 2.13
N ALA A 101 11.70 2.10 1.06
CA ALA A 101 11.74 0.65 0.99
C ALA A 101 13.15 0.14 0.68
N THR A 102 13.52 -0.96 1.34
CA THR A 102 14.83 -1.63 1.16
C THR A 102 14.70 -3.10 0.78
N ALA A 103 13.48 -3.63 0.72
CA ALA A 103 13.19 -5.02 0.37
C ALA A 103 12.00 -5.10 -0.59
N ASN A 104 11.96 -6.16 -1.41
CA ASN A 104 10.90 -6.38 -2.40
C ASN A 104 10.70 -5.17 -3.33
N VAL A 105 11.81 -4.55 -3.72
CA VAL A 105 11.89 -3.45 -4.68
C VAL A 105 12.49 -3.97 -5.98
N LEU A 106 11.81 -3.74 -7.09
CA LEU A 106 12.24 -4.15 -8.42
C LEU A 106 12.42 -2.91 -9.31
N GLU A 107 13.68 -2.60 -9.63
CA GLU A 107 13.99 -1.54 -10.58
C GLU A 107 13.82 -2.04 -12.02
N LEU A 108 13.09 -1.28 -12.82
CA LEU A 108 12.90 -1.54 -14.24
C LEU A 108 13.73 -0.56 -15.08
N ASP A 109 14.27 -1.07 -16.19
CA ASP A 109 14.78 -0.23 -17.26
C ASP A 109 13.63 0.58 -17.92
N ARG A 110 14.00 1.51 -18.81
CA ARG A 110 13.03 2.42 -19.43
C ARG A 110 11.95 1.71 -20.25
N ASP A 111 12.31 0.66 -20.96
CA ASP A 111 11.37 -0.08 -21.81
C ASP A 111 10.36 -0.84 -20.93
N ALA A 112 10.88 -1.60 -19.95
CA ALA A 112 10.06 -2.33 -19.00
C ALA A 112 9.18 -1.39 -18.16
N ALA A 113 9.71 -0.25 -17.70
CA ALA A 113 8.94 0.76 -16.97
C ALA A 113 7.79 1.34 -17.80
N THR A 114 8.03 1.60 -19.09
CA THR A 114 7.01 2.11 -20.02
C THR A 114 5.85 1.12 -20.16
N ARG A 115 6.17 -0.14 -20.41
CA ARG A 115 5.18 -1.24 -20.51
C ARG A 115 4.44 -1.47 -19.20
N PHE A 116 5.15 -1.44 -18.08
CA PHE A 116 4.55 -1.53 -16.75
C PHE A 116 3.55 -0.40 -16.47
N LEU A 117 3.88 0.84 -16.85
CA LEU A 117 2.99 2.01 -16.74
C LEU A 117 1.79 1.93 -17.71
N ALA A 118 1.95 1.27 -18.86
CA ALA A 118 0.85 0.93 -19.76
C ALA A 118 -0.08 -0.15 -19.18
N GLY A 119 0.33 -0.81 -18.09
CA GLY A 119 -0.44 -1.85 -17.41
C GLY A 119 -0.26 -3.23 -18.03
N GLU A 120 0.85 -3.45 -18.74
CA GLU A 120 1.24 -4.76 -19.27
C GLU A 120 1.85 -5.65 -18.18
N ASP A 121 1.72 -6.97 -18.38
CA ASP A 121 2.43 -7.97 -17.61
C ASP A 121 3.82 -8.21 -18.24
N LEU A 122 4.84 -8.38 -17.41
CA LEU A 122 6.23 -8.57 -17.85
C LEU A 122 6.71 -9.96 -17.45
N GLU A 123 7.13 -10.77 -18.41
CA GLU A 123 7.85 -12.02 -18.15
C GLU A 123 9.30 -11.68 -17.80
N ARG A 124 9.70 -11.93 -16.55
CA ARG A 124 11.02 -11.57 -16.04
C ARG A 124 11.35 -12.38 -14.80
N GLU A 125 12.60 -12.80 -14.68
CA GLU A 125 13.09 -13.45 -13.46
C GLU A 125 13.29 -12.45 -12.32
N TRP A 126 12.99 -12.90 -11.10
CA TRP A 126 13.18 -12.19 -9.84
C TRP A 126 13.57 -13.20 -8.77
N ASP A 127 14.69 -12.93 -8.09
CA ASP A 127 15.30 -13.83 -7.11
C ASP A 127 14.74 -13.65 -5.68
N GLY A 128 13.87 -12.66 -5.48
CA GLY A 128 13.23 -12.40 -4.18
C GLY A 128 11.86 -13.05 -4.02
N ASP A 129 11.14 -12.61 -2.99
CA ASP A 129 9.89 -13.25 -2.59
C ASP A 129 8.74 -12.96 -3.56
N TRP A 130 7.91 -13.98 -3.78
CA TRP A 130 6.64 -13.85 -4.47
C TRP A 130 5.71 -12.86 -3.74
N GLY A 131 4.78 -12.25 -4.47
CA GLY A 131 3.79 -11.32 -3.94
C GLY A 131 3.97 -9.90 -4.45
N TYR A 132 3.60 -8.91 -3.63
CA TYR A 132 3.64 -7.51 -4.06
C TYR A 132 5.07 -6.95 -4.02
N LEU A 133 5.46 -6.27 -5.09
CA LEU A 133 6.73 -5.55 -5.23
C LEU A 133 6.46 -4.06 -5.39
N ILE A 134 7.35 -3.25 -4.83
CA ILE A 134 7.46 -1.85 -5.19
C ILE A 134 8.29 -1.80 -6.47
N VAL A 135 7.70 -1.26 -7.53
CA VAL A 135 8.38 -1.15 -8.82
C VAL A 135 8.95 0.25 -8.93
N THR A 136 10.24 0.36 -9.22
CA THR A 136 10.96 1.62 -9.37
C THR A 136 11.51 1.80 -10.78
N HIS A 137 11.83 3.04 -11.11
CA HIS A 137 12.58 3.39 -12.31
C HIS A 137 13.50 4.57 -11.99
N GLN A 138 14.63 4.66 -12.67
CA GLN A 138 15.56 5.78 -12.54
C GLN A 138 14.93 7.08 -13.08
N ILE A 139 14.66 8.04 -12.19
CA ILE A 139 14.13 9.37 -12.50
C ILE A 139 15.08 10.40 -11.89
N ALA A 140 15.62 11.29 -12.72
CA ALA A 140 16.58 12.31 -12.29
C ALA A 140 17.82 11.77 -11.55
N GLY A 141 18.22 10.51 -11.82
CA GLY A 141 19.38 9.86 -11.20
C GLY A 141 19.07 9.17 -9.87
N GLU A 142 17.81 9.11 -9.46
CA GLU A 142 17.34 8.43 -8.26
C GLU A 142 16.38 7.29 -8.63
N SER A 143 16.40 6.21 -7.86
CA SER A 143 15.47 5.09 -8.03
C SER A 143 14.13 5.48 -7.40
N GLU A 144 13.17 5.88 -8.23
CA GLU A 144 11.89 6.42 -7.78
C GLU A 144 10.77 5.40 -7.94
N PRO A 145 9.87 5.22 -6.95
CA PRO A 145 8.71 4.36 -7.10
C PRO A 145 7.81 4.83 -8.23
N ILE A 146 7.42 3.89 -9.11
CA ILE A 146 6.48 4.13 -10.22
C ILE A 146 5.18 3.35 -10.05
N GLY A 147 5.12 2.38 -9.13
CA GLY A 147 3.88 1.72 -8.76
C GLY A 147 4.07 0.39 -8.02
N VAL A 148 3.01 -0.42 -8.04
CA VAL A 148 2.98 -1.74 -7.41
C VAL A 148 2.89 -2.80 -8.49
N GLY A 149 3.78 -3.80 -8.43
CA GLY A 149 3.68 -5.03 -9.19
C GLY A 149 3.23 -6.18 -8.31
N ARG A 150 2.63 -7.21 -8.90
CA ARG A 150 2.46 -8.52 -8.25
C ARG A 150 3.30 -9.53 -9.02
N TYR A 151 4.29 -10.11 -8.34
CA TYR A 151 5.17 -11.11 -8.92
C TYR A 151 4.74 -12.52 -8.52
N THR A 152 4.45 -13.36 -9.52
CA THR A 152 4.10 -14.77 -9.34
C THR A 152 4.51 -15.56 -10.59
N TYR A 153 5.01 -16.78 -10.42
CA TYR A 153 5.30 -17.71 -11.53
C TYR A 153 6.19 -17.16 -12.66
N GLY A 154 7.16 -16.28 -12.37
CA GLY A 154 8.02 -15.67 -13.39
C GLY A 154 7.45 -14.42 -14.07
N THR A 155 6.26 -13.99 -13.66
CA THR A 155 5.55 -12.87 -14.27
C THR A 155 5.34 -11.75 -13.26
N LEU A 156 5.71 -10.53 -13.65
CA LEU A 156 5.38 -9.28 -12.95
C LEU A 156 4.10 -8.69 -13.55
N GLN A 157 3.01 -8.78 -12.80
CA GLN A 157 1.73 -8.18 -13.17
C GLN A 157 1.65 -6.72 -12.72
N SER A 158 1.26 -5.82 -13.60
CA SER A 158 1.11 -4.40 -13.26
C SER A 158 -0.19 -4.13 -12.49
N MET A 159 -0.06 -3.59 -11.27
CA MET A 159 -1.23 -3.21 -10.45
C MET A 159 -1.66 -1.75 -10.68
N ILE A 160 -1.14 -1.08 -11.72
CA ILE A 160 -1.53 0.29 -12.08
C ILE A 160 -3.03 0.32 -12.44
N PRO A 161 -3.84 1.15 -11.75
CA PRO A 161 -5.27 1.28 -12.05
C PRO A 161 -5.49 1.66 -13.52
N LYS A 162 -6.51 1.07 -14.17
CA LYS A 162 -6.81 1.29 -15.59
C LYS A 162 -6.83 2.77 -15.99
N GLY A 163 -7.50 3.63 -15.19
CA GLY A 163 -7.58 5.07 -15.46
C GLY A 163 -6.29 5.87 -15.24
N ARG A 164 -5.25 5.25 -14.67
CA ARG A 164 -3.92 5.85 -14.45
C ARG A 164 -2.84 5.30 -15.36
N ARG A 165 -3.17 4.33 -16.21
CA ARG A 165 -2.23 3.81 -17.20
C ARG A 165 -1.81 4.90 -18.17
N ARG A 166 -0.57 4.82 -18.62
CA ARG A 166 0.05 5.78 -19.54
C ARG A 166 0.74 5.01 -20.65
N THR A 167 0.48 5.44 -21.88
CA THR A 167 1.25 5.07 -23.06
C THR A 167 2.01 6.32 -23.49
N PHE A 168 3.28 6.16 -23.83
CA PHE A 168 4.16 7.25 -24.23
C PHE A 168 4.52 7.13 -25.71
#